data_AF-A0A1B3E0S5-F1
#
_entry.id   AF-A0A1B3E0S5-F1
#
_cell.length_a   1.000
_cell.length_b   1.000
_cell.length_c   1.000
_cell.angle_alpha   90.00
_cell.angle_beta   90.00
_cell.angle_gamma   90.00
#
_symmetry.space_group_name_H-M   'P 1'
#
loop_
_entity.id
_entity.type
_entity.pdbx_description
1 polymer ?
#
loop_
_entity_poly.entity_id
_entity_poly.type
_entity_poly.pdbx_seq_one_letter_code
_entity_poly.pdbx_strand_id
1 'polypeptide(L)'
;MSDTELERRLFPPPPVVPSEQRPLPDWAWVHAELRRPGVTLALLWQGYRLSQPQGFQYSWFCEHYRAWAGKVDVVMRQEHRVG
;
A
#
# COMPACT_ATOMS: atom_id res chain seq x y z
N MET A 1 22.11 15.29 30.16
CA MET A 1 21.72 14.77 28.83
C MET A 1 20.49 13.92 29.04
N SER A 2 19.34 14.40 28.57
CA SER A 2 18.04 13.81 28.89
C SER A 2 17.64 12.80 27.82
N ASP A 3 17.03 11.70 28.24
CA ASP A 3 16.54 10.58 27.42
C ASP A 3 15.70 11.04 26.21
N THR A 4 14.92 12.11 26.39
CA THR A 4 14.09 12.76 25.36
C THR A 4 14.88 13.30 24.16
N GLU A 5 16.14 13.66 24.35
CA GLU A 5 17.00 14.19 23.29
C GLU A 5 17.56 13.07 22.40
N LEU A 6 17.70 11.86 22.98
CA LEU A 6 18.11 10.65 22.27
C LEU A 6 16.97 10.09 21.44
N GLU A 7 15.75 10.05 22.00
CA GLU A 7 14.55 9.58 21.29
C GLU A 7 14.29 10.37 20.00
N ARG A 8 14.51 11.70 20.02
CA ARG A 8 14.34 12.56 18.83
C ARG A 8 15.38 12.35 17.73
N ARG A 9 16.57 11.85 18.08
CA ARG A 9 17.61 11.49 17.09
C ARG A 9 17.39 10.07 16.55
N LEU A 10 16.80 9.20 17.35
CA LEU A 10 16.53 7.82 16.97
C LEU A 10 15.27 7.69 16.08
N PHE A 11 14.29 8.55 16.30
CA PHE A 11 13.05 8.62 15.53
C PHE A 11 12.94 9.97 14.81
N PRO A 12 13.55 10.13 13.62
CA PRO A 12 13.29 11.31 12.81
C PRO A 12 11.78 11.41 12.54
N PRO A 13 11.19 12.63 12.57
CA PRO A 13 9.78 12.80 12.29
C PRO A 13 9.47 12.19 10.92
N PRO A 14 8.37 11.44 10.79
CA PRO A 14 7.97 10.87 9.51
C PRO A 14 7.92 11.98 8.45
N PRO A 15 8.33 11.69 7.20
CA PRO A 15 8.46 12.70 6.17
C PRO A 15 7.16 13.52 6.01
N VAL A 16 7.33 14.84 5.87
CA VAL A 16 6.29 15.89 5.87
C VAL A 16 5.28 15.77 4.72
N VAL A 17 5.49 14.86 3.76
CA VAL A 17 4.52 14.62 2.70
C VAL A 17 3.34 13.83 3.27
N PRO A 18 2.13 14.42 3.32
CA PRO A 18 0.94 13.69 3.74
C PRO A 18 0.77 12.48 2.82
N SER A 19 0.59 11.30 3.40
CA SER A 19 0.25 10.07 2.66
C SER A 19 -0.95 10.27 1.73
N GLU A 20 -1.82 11.24 2.04
CA GLU A 20 -3.02 11.66 1.32
C GLU A 20 -2.76 12.35 -0.03
N GLN A 21 -1.54 12.85 -0.29
CA GLN A 21 -1.18 13.51 -1.55
C GLN A 21 -0.41 12.61 -2.52
N ARG A 22 -0.05 11.39 -2.11
CA ARG A 22 0.56 10.43 -3.04
C ARG A 22 -0.52 9.86 -3.94
N PRO A 23 -0.31 9.83 -5.28
CA PRO A 23 -1.23 9.16 -6.17
C PRO A 23 -1.35 7.69 -5.75
N LEU A 24 -2.53 7.31 -5.27
CA LEU A 24 -2.84 5.92 -4.97
C LEU A 24 -2.85 5.13 -6.29
N PRO A 25 -2.23 3.94 -6.34
CA PRO A 25 -2.41 3.04 -7.48
C PRO A 25 -3.89 2.67 -7.62
N ASP A 26 -4.35 2.44 -8.84
CA ASP A 26 -5.65 1.81 -9.06
C ASP A 26 -5.57 0.36 -8.57
N TRP A 27 -6.11 0.12 -7.38
CA TRP A 27 -6.06 -1.20 -6.74
C TRP A 27 -6.88 -2.26 -7.50
N ALA A 28 -7.93 -1.85 -8.22
CA ALA A 28 -8.70 -2.76 -9.05
C ALA A 28 -7.88 -3.22 -10.26
N TRP A 29 -7.16 -2.28 -10.89
CA TRP A 29 -6.22 -2.61 -11.95
C TRP A 29 -5.08 -3.51 -11.43
N VAL A 30 -4.45 -3.15 -10.30
CA VAL A 30 -3.40 -3.97 -9.66
C VAL A 30 -3.91 -5.40 -9.39
N HIS A 31 -5.13 -5.54 -8.88
CA HIS A 31 -5.72 -6.84 -8.60
C HIS A 31 -6.00 -7.65 -9.88
N ALA A 32 -6.48 -7.01 -10.95
CA ALA A 32 -6.68 -7.67 -12.24
C ALA A 32 -5.34 -8.14 -12.84
N GLU A 33 -4.31 -7.31 -12.77
CA GLU A 33 -2.98 -7.62 -13.27
C GLU A 33 -2.32 -8.76 -12.50
N LEU A 34 -2.50 -8.83 -11.18
CA LEU A 34 -2.02 -9.95 -10.35
C LEU A 34 -2.64 -11.30 -10.69
N ARG A 35 -3.80 -11.33 -11.38
CA ARG A 35 -4.43 -12.58 -11.84
C ARG A 35 -3.76 -13.11 -13.11
N ARG A 36 -2.88 -12.34 -13.75
CA ARG A 36 -2.14 -12.79 -14.93
C ARG A 36 -0.96 -13.67 -14.52
N PRO A 37 -0.64 -14.70 -15.30
CA PRO A 37 0.48 -15.58 -14.99
C PRO A 37 1.80 -14.79 -15.02
N GLY A 38 2.61 -14.96 -13.98
CA GLY A 38 3.93 -14.33 -13.86
C GLY A 38 3.92 -12.88 -13.35
N VAL A 39 2.75 -12.28 -13.09
CA VAL A 39 2.68 -10.94 -12.48
C VAL A 39 2.74 -11.07 -10.97
N THR A 40 3.60 -10.24 -10.35
CA THR A 40 3.75 -10.19 -8.89
C THR A 40 3.57 -8.76 -8.39
N LEU A 41 3.21 -8.63 -7.10
CA LEU A 41 3.05 -7.32 -6.48
C LEU A 41 4.35 -6.49 -6.52
N ALA A 42 5.50 -7.17 -6.42
CA ALA A 42 6.82 -6.56 -6.58
C ALA A 42 7.04 -5.99 -7.99
N LEU A 43 6.62 -6.71 -9.04
CA LEU A 43 6.72 -6.25 -10.42
C LEU A 43 5.86 -4.99 -10.66
N LEU A 44 4.63 -5.00 -10.16
CA LEU A 44 3.72 -3.84 -10.26
C LEU A 44 4.25 -2.65 -9.48
N TRP A 45 4.77 -2.87 -8.28
CA TRP A 45 5.41 -1.83 -7.47
C TRP A 45 6.64 -1.22 -8.14
N GLN A 46 7.48 -2.03 -8.78
CA GLN A 46 8.64 -1.53 -9.54
C GLN A 46 8.20 -0.58 -10.66
N GLY A 47 7.18 -0.95 -11.44
CA GLY A 47 6.61 -0.08 -12.47
C GLY A 47 6.06 1.23 -11.91
N TYR A 48 5.30 1.15 -10.81
CA TYR A 48 4.79 2.32 -10.11
C TYR A 48 5.90 3.25 -9.61
N ARG A 49 6.98 2.70 -9.04
CA ARG A 49 8.12 3.48 -8.54
C ARG A 49 8.89 4.20 -9.65
N LEU A 50 8.96 3.61 -10.85
CA LEU A 50 9.59 4.26 -12.00
C LEU A 50 8.83 5.52 -12.44
N SER A 51 7.50 5.49 -12.39
CA SER A 51 6.67 6.66 -12.69
C SER A 51 6.59 7.65 -11.52
N GLN A 52 6.75 7.16 -10.28
CA GLN A 52 6.58 7.95 -9.05
C GLN A 52 7.70 7.65 -8.05
N PRO A 53 8.89 8.27 -8.19
CA PRO A 53 10.01 8.03 -7.30
C PRO A 53 9.77 8.46 -5.84
N GLN A 54 8.81 9.37 -5.61
CA GLN A 54 8.34 9.81 -4.28
C GLN A 54 7.08 9.05 -3.79
N GLY A 55 6.66 8.01 -4.53
CA GLY A 55 5.50 7.19 -4.22
C GLY A 55 5.70 6.27 -3.02
N PHE A 56 4.78 5.33 -2.85
CA PHE A 56 4.86 4.32 -1.80
C PHE A 56 6.09 3.41 -1.92
N GLN A 57 6.73 3.14 -0.77
CA GLN A 57 7.71 2.06 -0.65
C GLN A 57 7.02 0.70 -0.70
N TYR A 58 7.79 -0.36 -1.01
CA TYR A 58 7.25 -1.70 -1.20
C TYR A 58 6.39 -2.19 -0.02
N SER A 59 6.83 -1.96 1.22
CA SER A 59 6.09 -2.37 2.42
C SER A 59 4.73 -1.69 2.51
N TRP A 60 4.68 -0.37 2.28
CA TRP A 60 3.43 0.40 2.26
C TRP A 60 2.50 -0.02 1.11
N PHE A 61 3.07 -0.29 -0.07
CA PHE A 61 2.32 -0.79 -1.22
C PHE A 61 1.67 -2.15 -0.92
N CYS A 62 2.41 -3.07 -0.30
CA CYS A 62 1.90 -4.36 0.15
C CYS A 62 0.78 -4.22 1.17
N GLU A 63 0.97 -3.37 2.17
CA GLU A 63 -0.01 -3.18 3.25
C GLU A 63 -1.31 -2.56 2.73
N HIS A 64 -1.23 -1.51 1.90
CA HIS A 64 -2.39 -0.88 1.31
C HIS A 64 -3.15 -1.84 0.37
N TYR A 65 -2.42 -2.60 -0.46
CA TYR A 65 -3.04 -3.62 -1.31
C TYR A 65 -3.79 -4.66 -0.48
N ARG A 66 -3.19 -5.18 0.60
CA ARG A 66 -3.84 -6.16 1.49
C ARG A 66 -5.08 -5.57 2.18
N ALA A 67 -4.99 -4.33 2.66
CA ALA A 67 -6.12 -3.65 3.29
C ALA A 67 -7.29 -3.42 2.31
N TRP A 68 -7.00 -3.09 1.04
CA TRP A 68 -8.00 -2.99 -0.01
C TRP A 68 -8.55 -4.37 -0.42
N ALA A 69 -7.68 -5.35 -0.64
CA ALA A 69 -8.06 -6.70 -1.07
C ALA A 69 -8.95 -7.38 -0.02
N GLY A 70 -8.66 -7.19 1.27
CA GLY A 70 -9.52 -7.68 2.35
C GLY A 70 -10.93 -7.06 2.32
N LYS A 71 -11.08 -5.79 1.92
CA LYS A 71 -12.41 -5.17 1.75
C LYS A 71 -13.14 -5.73 0.54
N VAL A 72 -12.44 -5.92 -0.58
CA VAL A 72 -13.03 -6.50 -1.81
C VAL A 72 -13.43 -7.96 -1.60
N ASP A 73 -12.58 -8.75 -0.94
CA ASP A 73 -12.87 -10.14 -0.59
C ASP A 73 -14.10 -10.23 0.31
N VAL A 74 -14.21 -9.37 1.33
CA VAL A 74 -15.42 -9.29 2.18
C VAL A 74 -16.68 -8.94 1.39
N VAL A 75 -16.58 -8.04 0.40
CA VAL A 75 -17.71 -7.70 -0.49
C VAL A 75 -18.09 -8.88 -1.41
N MET A 76 -17.11 -9.64 -1.92
CA MET A 76 -17.39 -10.85 -2.71
C MET A 76 -17.92 -12.01 -1.86
N ARG A 77 -17.54 -12.05 -0.58
CA ARG A 77 -17.98 -13.02 0.43
C ARG A 77 -19.36 -12.71 1.01
N GLN A 78 -20.02 -11.61 0.67
CA GLN A 78 -21.41 -11.37 1.10
C GLN A 78 -22.35 -12.38 0.44
N GLU A 79 -22.36 -13.60 0.99
CA GLU A 79 -23.36 -14.61 0.78
C GLU A 79 -24.70 -13.99 1.17
N HIS A 80 -25.51 -13.70 0.15
CA HIS A 80 -26.93 -13.50 0.28
C HIS A 80 -27.52 -14.80 0.83
N ARG A 81 -27.58 -14.95 2.16
CA ARG A 81 -28.51 -15.88 2.78
C ARG A 81 -29.84 -15.15 2.89
N VAL A 82 -30.63 -15.28 1.82
CA VAL A 82 -32.09 -15.23 1.93
C VAL A 82 -32.51 -16.41 2.80
N GLY A 83 -33.20 -16.09 3.89
CA GLY A 83 -33.84 -17.01 4.82
C GLY A 83 -34.56 -16.19 5.87
#